data_AF-A0A0K1EJA7-F1
#
_entry.id   AF-A0A0K1EJA7-F1
#
_cell.length_a   1.000
_cell.length_b   1.000
_cell.length_c   1.000
_cell.angle_alpha   90.00
_cell.angle_beta   90.00
_cell.angle_gamma   90.00
#
_symmetry.space_group_name_H-M   'P 1'
#
loop_
_entity.id
_entity.type
_entity.pdbx_description
1 polymer ?
#
loop_
_entity_poly.entity_id
_entity_poly.type
_entity_poly.pdbx_seq_one_letter_code
_entity_poly.pdbx_strand_id
1 'polypeptide(L)'
;MVRRGNTQSSVDRKQRVEPLPAPVHPSPEALLLQRDAIQLTVVACGVPQREVEDVTADCLAAAWAAIQRGDFRVHAWVDPVEALRRWLYGIAWRLSAHERDRARHRREVLVDAPWDFAREEPALDAEAQLRARVILRALDALPETQRALLLATAEGATPSELSAPLRVTPRAVLHQLSRARRALLVAARVE
;
A
#
# COMPACT_ATOMS: atom_id res chain seq x y z
N MET A 1 -56.39 39.23 27.76
CA MET A 1 -56.92 38.64 26.50
C MET A 1 -56.18 39.38 25.38
N VAL A 2 -55.04 38.92 24.87
CA VAL A 2 -54.88 37.92 23.80
C VAL A 2 -53.43 37.38 23.88
N ARG A 3 -53.26 36.07 24.07
CA ARG A 3 -52.01 35.35 23.76
C ARG A 3 -52.25 34.59 22.46
N ARG A 4 -51.57 34.97 21.37
CA ARG A 4 -51.35 34.13 20.17
C ARG A 4 -49.82 34.00 20.12
N GLY A 5 -49.22 32.84 20.33
CA GLY A 5 -49.47 31.60 19.60
C GLY A 5 -48.36 31.50 18.56
N ASN A 6 -47.15 31.15 18.98
CA ASN A 6 -46.05 30.85 18.08
C ASN A 6 -45.37 29.56 18.53
N THR A 7 -45.92 28.43 18.10
CA THR A 7 -45.37 27.09 18.33
C THR A 7 -45.81 26.20 17.17
N GLN A 8 -45.02 26.20 16.10
CA GLN A 8 -44.99 25.25 14.97
C GLN A 8 -43.86 25.74 14.05
N SER A 9 -42.86 25.00 13.61
CA SER A 9 -42.60 23.56 13.65
C SER A 9 -41.08 23.40 13.62
N SER A 10 -40.51 22.95 14.74
CA SER A 10 -39.10 22.57 14.85
C SER A 10 -38.97 21.04 14.80
N VAL A 11 -39.54 20.39 13.78
CA VAL A 11 -39.39 18.93 13.60
C VAL A 11 -39.57 18.59 12.12
N ASP A 12 -38.61 18.94 11.26
CA ASP A 12 -38.43 18.20 9.98
C ASP A 12 -37.08 18.48 9.31
N ARG A 13 -36.01 18.33 10.08
CA ARG A 13 -34.64 18.21 9.53
C ARG A 13 -34.19 16.75 9.61
N LYS A 14 -35.08 15.80 9.27
CA LYS A 14 -34.65 14.46 8.90
C LYS A 14 -33.89 14.62 7.59
N GLN A 15 -32.56 14.58 7.71
CA GLN A 15 -31.63 14.44 6.60
C GLN A 15 -32.25 13.47 5.59
N ARG A 16 -32.61 14.01 4.43
CA ARG A 16 -32.85 13.21 3.24
C ARG A 16 -31.48 12.61 2.93
N VAL A 17 -31.21 11.43 3.49
CA VAL A 17 -30.04 10.64 3.12
C VAL A 17 -30.29 10.29 1.67
N GLU A 18 -29.69 11.08 0.79
CA GLU A 18 -29.66 10.81 -0.63
C GLU A 18 -29.15 9.37 -0.81
N PRO A 19 -29.82 8.53 -1.62
CA PRO A 19 -29.41 7.15 -1.79
C PRO A 19 -27.94 7.15 -2.20
N LEU A 20 -27.11 6.39 -1.47
CA LEU A 20 -25.70 6.28 -1.78
C LEU A 20 -25.56 5.96 -3.28
N PRO A 21 -24.67 6.66 -4.01
CA PRO A 21 -24.41 6.35 -5.41
C PRO A 21 -24.10 4.85 -5.54
N ALA A 22 -24.57 4.25 -6.63
CA ALA A 22 -24.39 2.82 -6.89
C ALA A 22 -22.93 2.40 -6.63
N PRO A 23 -22.69 1.24 -6.02
CA PRO A 23 -21.34 0.78 -5.72
C PRO A 23 -20.50 0.79 -6.99
N VAL A 24 -19.47 1.63 -7.03
CA VAL A 24 -18.49 1.64 -8.12
C VAL A 24 -17.65 0.39 -7.95
N HIS A 25 -18.02 -0.66 -8.67
CA HIS A 25 -17.22 -1.87 -8.74
C HIS A 25 -16.01 -1.60 -9.65
N PRO A 26 -14.78 -1.68 -9.14
CA PRO A 26 -13.60 -1.51 -9.98
C PRO A 26 -13.52 -2.64 -11.00
N SER A 27 -13.17 -2.32 -12.25
CA SER A 27 -12.98 -3.33 -13.29
C SER A 27 -11.75 -4.20 -13.00
N PRO A 28 -11.67 -5.41 -13.58
CA PRO A 28 -10.45 -6.21 -13.53
C PRO A 28 -9.20 -5.45 -14.03
N GLU A 29 -9.33 -4.62 -15.07
CA GLU A 29 -8.19 -3.83 -15.57
C GLU A 29 -7.73 -2.79 -14.53
N ALA A 30 -8.66 -2.15 -13.82
CA ALA A 30 -8.34 -1.18 -12.78
C ALA A 30 -7.53 -1.82 -11.62
N LEU A 31 -7.79 -3.09 -11.30
CA LEU A 31 -6.99 -3.87 -10.35
C LEU A 31 -5.59 -4.18 -10.91
N LEU A 32 -5.51 -4.64 -12.16
CA LEU A 32 -4.25 -5.00 -12.80
C LEU A 32 -3.31 -3.79 -12.93
N LEU A 33 -3.85 -2.58 -13.16
CA LEU A 33 -3.07 -1.34 -13.14
C LEU A 33 -2.41 -1.04 -11.78
N GLN A 34 -2.85 -1.69 -10.69
CA GLN A 34 -2.25 -1.55 -9.36
C GLN A 34 -1.20 -2.62 -9.06
N ARG A 35 -0.88 -3.52 -10.02
CA ARG A 35 0.08 -4.62 -9.83
C ARG A 35 1.41 -4.16 -9.25
N ASP A 36 2.02 -3.13 -9.84
CA ASP A 36 3.34 -2.66 -9.40
C ASP A 36 3.30 -2.08 -7.98
N ALA A 37 2.21 -1.39 -7.62
CA ALA A 37 2.05 -0.88 -6.26
C ALA A 37 1.88 -2.00 -5.22
N ILE A 38 1.18 -3.08 -5.59
CA ILE A 38 1.06 -4.30 -4.77
C ILE A 38 2.44 -4.95 -4.65
N GLN A 39 3.14 -5.17 -5.77
CA GLN A 39 4.44 -5.80 -5.81
C GLN A 39 5.47 -5.04 -4.97
N LEU A 40 5.50 -3.70 -5.06
CA LEU A 40 6.32 -2.86 -4.19
C LEU A 40 5.99 -3.04 -2.71
N THR A 41 4.71 -3.20 -2.37
CA THR A 41 4.28 -3.46 -0.98
C THR A 41 4.74 -4.84 -0.52
N VAL A 42 4.61 -5.86 -1.35
CA VAL A 42 5.05 -7.25 -1.08
C VAL A 42 6.56 -7.30 -0.85
N VAL A 43 7.35 -6.69 -1.73
CA VAL A 43 8.81 -6.57 -1.59
C VAL A 43 9.17 -5.81 -0.30
N ALA A 44 8.50 -4.69 -0.03
CA ALA A 44 8.74 -3.90 1.18
C ALA A 44 8.37 -4.65 2.48
N CYS A 45 7.49 -5.65 2.41
CA CYS A 45 7.17 -6.51 3.54
C CYS A 45 8.24 -7.59 3.79
N GLY A 46 9.24 -7.75 2.92
CA GLY A 46 10.32 -8.73 3.08
C GLY A 46 10.00 -10.13 2.56
N VAL A 47 9.06 -10.25 1.62
CA VAL A 47 8.77 -11.53 0.93
C VAL A 47 9.98 -11.90 0.05
N PRO A 48 10.45 -13.17 0.05
CA PRO A 48 11.56 -13.59 -0.81
C PRO A 48 11.28 -13.33 -2.29
N GLN A 49 12.29 -12.89 -3.05
CA GLN A 49 12.11 -12.46 -4.45
C GLN A 49 11.37 -13.48 -5.33
N ARG A 50 11.63 -14.79 -5.15
CA ARG A 50 10.97 -15.87 -5.90
C ARG A 50 9.47 -16.01 -5.62
N GLU A 51 8.99 -15.47 -4.51
CA GLU A 51 7.59 -15.55 -4.06
C GLU A 51 6.85 -14.24 -4.32
N VAL A 52 7.56 -13.16 -4.68
CA VAL A 52 6.98 -11.84 -4.90
C VAL A 52 5.88 -11.89 -5.96
N GLU A 53 6.10 -12.61 -7.07
CA GLU A 53 5.11 -12.73 -8.13
C GLU A 53 3.88 -13.53 -7.69
N ASP A 54 4.09 -14.63 -6.99
CA ASP A 54 3.03 -15.51 -6.51
C ASP A 54 2.16 -14.80 -5.47
N VAL A 55 2.77 -14.16 -4.47
CA VAL A 55 2.07 -13.37 -3.45
C VAL A 55 1.36 -12.17 -4.08
N THR A 56 1.94 -11.55 -5.11
CA THR A 56 1.26 -10.46 -5.86
C THR A 56 0.02 -10.98 -6.60
N ALA A 57 0.11 -12.16 -7.22
CA ALA A 57 -1.02 -12.81 -7.88
C ALA A 57 -2.12 -13.17 -6.86
N ASP A 58 -1.75 -13.72 -5.71
CA ASP A 58 -2.69 -14.00 -4.61
C ASP A 58 -3.39 -12.74 -4.10
N CYS A 59 -2.67 -11.63 -3.99
CA CYS A 59 -3.27 -10.34 -3.62
C CYS A 59 -4.33 -9.88 -4.63
N LEU A 60 -4.04 -10.00 -5.93
CA LEU A 60 -4.97 -9.65 -7.00
C LEU A 60 -6.20 -10.58 -7.00
N ALA A 61 -5.99 -11.89 -6.84
CA ALA A 61 -7.05 -12.89 -6.77
C ALA A 61 -7.95 -12.67 -5.54
N ALA A 62 -7.35 -12.44 -4.37
CA ALA A 62 -8.07 -12.15 -3.13
C ALA A 62 -8.87 -10.85 -3.23
N ALA A 63 -8.28 -9.80 -3.83
CA ALA A 63 -8.97 -8.54 -4.08
C ALA A 63 -10.17 -8.72 -5.00
N TRP A 64 -10.00 -9.42 -6.13
CA TRP A 64 -11.09 -9.70 -7.05
C TRP A 64 -12.21 -10.49 -6.38
N ALA A 65 -11.88 -11.55 -5.65
CA ALA A 65 -12.87 -12.35 -4.91
C ALA A 65 -13.63 -11.51 -3.88
N ALA A 66 -12.96 -10.57 -3.19
CA ALA A 66 -13.60 -9.67 -2.23
C ALA A 66 -14.50 -8.62 -2.90
N ILE A 67 -14.12 -8.11 -4.07
CA ILE A 67 -14.97 -7.21 -4.88
C ILE A 67 -16.24 -7.94 -5.32
N GLN A 68 -16.11 -9.19 -5.79
CA GLN A 68 -17.25 -10.01 -6.22
C GLN A 68 -18.23 -10.31 -5.06
N ARG A 69 -17.75 -10.36 -3.81
CA ARG A 69 -18.59 -10.48 -2.61
C ARG A 69 -19.20 -9.15 -2.13
N GLY A 70 -18.80 -8.02 -2.70
CA GLY A 70 -19.26 -6.69 -2.28
C GLY A 70 -18.58 -6.17 -1.01
N ASP A 71 -17.40 -6.70 -0.68
CA ASP A 71 -16.59 -6.28 0.48
C ASP A 71 -15.88 -4.94 0.22
N PHE A 72 -15.66 -4.58 -1.04
CA PHE A 72 -15.12 -3.27 -1.42
C PHE A 72 -16.25 -2.24 -1.56
N ARG A 73 -16.20 -1.20 -0.73
CA ARG A 73 -17.17 -0.10 -0.73
C ARG A 73 -16.45 1.23 -0.64
N VAL A 74 -16.81 2.16 -1.52
CA VAL A 74 -16.28 3.52 -1.53
C VAL A 74 -17.36 4.47 -1.02
N HIS A 75 -17.00 5.33 -0.06
CA HIS A 75 -17.88 6.40 0.39
C HIS A 75 -17.87 7.56 -0.61
N ALA A 76 -19.01 8.23 -0.78
CA ALA A 76 -19.21 9.27 -1.81
C ALA A 76 -18.21 10.45 -1.76
N TRP A 77 -17.58 10.70 -0.60
CA TRP A 77 -16.61 11.78 -0.41
C TRP A 77 -15.14 11.36 -0.57
N VAL A 78 -14.89 10.11 -0.98
CA VAL A 78 -13.53 9.58 -1.15
C VAL A 78 -13.28 9.31 -2.63
N ASP A 79 -12.13 9.76 -3.13
CA ASP A 79 -11.67 9.42 -4.47
C ASP A 79 -11.59 7.88 -4.63
N PRO A 80 -12.31 7.28 -5.61
CA PRO A 80 -12.38 5.82 -5.76
C PRO A 80 -11.04 5.15 -6.02
N VAL A 81 -10.13 5.81 -6.75
CA VAL A 81 -8.82 5.25 -7.09
C VAL A 81 -7.94 5.20 -5.85
N GLU A 82 -7.89 6.28 -5.06
CA GLU A 82 -7.14 6.30 -3.82
C GLU A 82 -7.75 5.36 -2.76
N ALA A 83 -9.08 5.21 -2.72
CA ALA A 83 -9.76 4.22 -1.88
C ALA A 83 -9.34 2.79 -2.25
N LEU A 84 -9.34 2.46 -3.55
CA LEU A 84 -8.88 1.17 -4.06
C LEU A 84 -7.42 0.92 -3.69
N ARG A 85 -6.53 1.88 -3.93
CA ARG A 85 -5.09 1.73 -3.62
C ARG A 85 -4.85 1.46 -2.14
N ARG A 86 -5.53 2.18 -1.23
CA ARG A 86 -5.41 1.98 0.22
C ARG A 86 -5.95 0.63 0.66
N TRP A 87 -7.05 0.18 0.06
CA TRP A 87 -7.64 -1.11 0.36
C TRP A 87 -6.74 -2.27 -0.10
N LEU A 88 -6.18 -2.17 -1.32
CA LEU A 88 -5.22 -3.13 -1.86
C LEU A 88 -3.94 -3.19 -1.04
N TYR A 89 -3.44 -2.05 -0.56
CA TYR A 89 -2.32 -2.02 0.38
C TYR A 89 -2.62 -2.87 1.64
N GLY A 90 -3.82 -2.76 2.19
CA GLY A 90 -4.24 -3.55 3.35
C GLY A 90 -4.37 -5.06 3.06
N ILE A 91 -4.70 -5.44 1.83
CA ILE A 91 -4.68 -6.85 1.40
C ILE A 91 -3.23 -7.33 1.29
N ALA A 92 -2.39 -6.61 0.54
CA ALA A 92 -0.99 -6.94 0.31
C ALA A 92 -0.20 -7.08 1.62
N TRP A 93 -0.40 -6.14 2.55
CA TRP A 93 0.19 -6.19 3.88
C TRP A 93 -0.18 -7.47 4.65
N ARG A 94 -1.47 -7.82 4.68
CA ARG A 94 -1.96 -8.99 5.45
C ARG A 94 -1.47 -10.31 4.85
N LEU A 95 -1.55 -10.46 3.53
CA LEU A 95 -1.08 -11.67 2.85
C LEU A 95 0.44 -11.81 2.99
N SER A 96 1.20 -10.74 2.75
CA SER A 96 2.66 -10.76 2.92
C SER A 96 3.09 -11.10 4.35
N ALA A 97 2.36 -10.60 5.36
CA ALA A 97 2.61 -10.98 6.74
C ALA A 97 2.33 -12.47 7.01
N HIS A 98 1.25 -13.01 6.45
CA HIS A 98 0.91 -14.43 6.57
C HIS A 98 1.97 -15.34 5.93
N GLU A 99 2.45 -14.99 4.73
CA GLU A 99 3.46 -15.78 4.03
C GLU A 99 4.81 -15.78 4.75
N ARG A 100 5.20 -14.65 5.38
CA ARG A 100 6.39 -14.64 6.24
C ARG A 100 6.27 -15.56 7.45
N ASP A 101 5.09 -15.62 8.05
CA ASP A 101 4.84 -16.43 9.24
C ASP A 101 4.69 -17.93 8.91
N ARG A 102 4.45 -18.28 7.64
CA ARG A 102 4.33 -19.67 7.22
C ARG A 102 5.65 -20.42 7.37
N ALA A 103 5.61 -21.46 8.22
CA ALA A 103 6.76 -22.33 8.50
C ALA A 103 7.22 -23.20 7.31
N ARG A 104 6.47 -23.25 6.19
CA ARG A 104 6.75 -24.07 5.00
C ARG A 104 8.00 -23.60 4.24
N HIS A 105 8.28 -22.29 4.25
CA HIS A 105 9.40 -21.67 3.53
C HIS A 105 10.78 -21.94 4.15
N ARG A 106 10.84 -22.48 5.37
CA ARG A 106 12.13 -22.88 5.98
C ARG A 106 12.66 -24.21 5.46
N ARG A 107 11.86 -25.02 4.75
CA ARG A 107 12.22 -26.43 4.46
C ARG A 107 11.92 -26.93 3.06
N GLU A 108 11.03 -26.29 2.30
CA GLU A 108 10.61 -26.79 0.98
C GLU A 108 10.89 -25.74 -0.10
N VAL A 109 12.07 -25.80 -0.71
CA VAL A 109 12.38 -25.09 -1.97
C VAL A 109 12.14 -26.09 -3.09
N LEU A 110 11.01 -25.97 -3.80
CA LEU A 110 10.74 -26.75 -5.00
C LEU A 110 11.55 -26.16 -6.16
N VAL A 111 12.36 -26.98 -6.81
CA VAL A 111 13.23 -26.63 -7.94
C VAL A 111 12.92 -27.60 -9.08
N ASP A 112 12.65 -27.07 -10.28
CA ASP A 112 12.37 -27.87 -11.49
C ASP A 112 13.59 -28.69 -11.96
N ALA A 113 14.81 -28.22 -11.65
CA ALA A 113 16.06 -28.91 -11.90
C ALA A 113 17.01 -28.75 -10.69
N PRO A 114 16.99 -29.66 -9.70
CA PRO A 114 17.78 -29.54 -8.46
C PRO A 114 19.31 -29.51 -8.64
N TRP A 115 19.80 -29.71 -9.87
CA TRP A 115 21.22 -29.81 -10.21
C TRP A 115 21.76 -28.55 -10.92
N ASP A 116 20.91 -27.58 -11.26
CA ASP A 116 21.27 -26.38 -12.03
C ASP A 116 21.63 -25.16 -11.16
N PHE A 117 21.91 -25.34 -9.86
CA PHE A 117 22.30 -24.29 -8.92
C PHE A 117 23.60 -23.52 -9.28
N ALA A 118 24.18 -23.73 -10.46
CA ALA A 118 25.31 -22.99 -10.97
C ALA A 118 24.96 -22.27 -12.29
N ARG A 119 24.27 -21.12 -12.18
CA ARG A 119 24.22 -19.98 -13.14
C ARG A 119 22.85 -19.57 -13.70
N GLU A 120 21.85 -19.36 -12.84
CA GLU A 120 20.84 -18.34 -13.16
C GLU A 120 21.20 -17.04 -12.43
N GLU A 121 22.01 -16.22 -13.09
CA GLU A 121 21.91 -14.77 -12.87
C GLU A 121 20.48 -14.38 -13.26
N PRO A 122 19.71 -13.73 -12.36
CA PRO A 122 18.37 -13.29 -12.71
C PRO A 122 18.46 -12.47 -14.00
N ALA A 123 17.67 -12.83 -15.01
CA ALA A 123 17.60 -12.09 -16.26
C ALA A 123 17.39 -10.61 -15.90
N LEU A 124 18.46 -9.86 -16.12
CA LEU A 124 18.65 -8.53 -15.57
C LEU A 124 17.77 -7.58 -16.39
N ASP A 125 16.50 -7.41 -16.00
CA ASP A 125 15.59 -6.47 -16.64
C ASP A 125 16.25 -5.08 -16.66
N ALA A 126 16.61 -4.62 -17.85
CA ALA A 126 17.31 -3.36 -18.06
C ALA A 126 16.45 -2.19 -17.59
N GLU A 127 15.12 -2.30 -17.71
CA GLU A 127 14.18 -1.29 -17.25
C GLU A 127 14.10 -1.27 -15.72
N ALA A 128 14.00 -2.44 -15.07
CA ALA A 128 14.11 -2.55 -13.61
C ALA A 128 15.45 -2.00 -13.07
N GLN A 129 16.57 -2.29 -13.74
CA GLN A 129 17.87 -1.73 -13.35
C GLN A 129 17.92 -0.22 -13.49
N LEU A 130 17.38 0.33 -14.59
CA LEU A 130 17.34 1.76 -14.80
C LEU A 130 16.47 2.44 -13.73
N ARG A 131 15.27 1.89 -13.47
CA ARG A 131 14.38 2.34 -12.40
C ARG A 131 15.06 2.27 -11.03
N ALA A 132 15.74 1.17 -10.72
CA ALA A 132 16.48 1.02 -9.47
C ALA A 132 17.58 2.08 -9.33
N ARG A 133 18.34 2.36 -10.39
CA ARG A 133 19.37 3.42 -10.40
C ARG A 133 18.77 4.81 -10.19
N VAL A 134 17.63 5.11 -10.80
CA VAL A 134 16.92 6.39 -10.60
C VAL A 134 16.45 6.55 -9.16
N ILE A 135 15.87 5.49 -8.59
CA ILE A 135 15.41 5.49 -7.19
C ILE A 135 16.60 5.63 -6.22
N LEU A 136 17.72 4.94 -6.46
CA LEU A 136 18.93 5.04 -5.63
C LEU A 136 19.50 6.47 -5.66
N ARG A 137 19.55 7.11 -6.83
CA ARG A 137 19.95 8.53 -6.93
C ARG A 137 19.00 9.45 -6.18
N ALA A 138 17.71 9.19 -6.24
CA ALA A 138 16.73 9.97 -5.49
C ALA A 138 16.88 9.77 -3.98
N LEU A 139 17.22 8.56 -3.52
CA LEU A 139 17.53 8.26 -2.13
C LEU A 139 18.81 9.00 -1.66
N ASP A 140 19.83 9.08 -2.52
CA ASP A 140 21.05 9.84 -2.24
C ASP A 140 20.81 11.36 -2.16
N ALA A 141 19.86 11.87 -2.95
CA ALA A 141 19.48 13.27 -2.96
C ALA A 141 18.58 13.69 -1.77
N LEU A 142 18.04 12.73 -0.99
CA LEU A 142 17.24 13.07 0.18
C LEU A 142 18.10 13.73 1.27
N PRO A 143 17.49 14.63 2.08
CA PRO A 143 18.12 15.07 3.33
C PRO A 143 18.52 13.88 4.20
N GLU A 144 19.72 13.95 4.81
CA GLU A 144 20.29 12.86 5.62
C GLU A 144 19.30 12.29 6.64
N THR A 145 18.59 13.17 7.34
CA THR A 145 17.58 12.77 8.34
C THR A 145 16.43 11.97 7.73
N GLN A 146 16.00 12.30 6.51
CA GLN A 146 14.91 11.58 5.82
C GLN A 146 15.37 10.21 5.33
N ARG A 147 16.60 10.12 4.80
CA ARG A 147 17.21 8.86 4.40
C ARG A 147 17.39 7.93 5.59
N ALA A 148 17.96 8.42 6.70
CA ALA A 148 18.14 7.65 7.93
C ALA A 148 16.81 7.12 8.49
N LEU A 149 15.76 7.94 8.49
CA LEU A 149 14.43 7.52 8.91
C LEU A 149 13.86 6.42 7.99
N LEU A 150 14.02 6.53 6.68
CA LEU A 150 13.57 5.49 5.73
C LEU A 150 14.28 4.17 5.98
N LEU A 151 15.61 4.18 6.11
CA LEU A 151 16.42 2.97 6.37
C LEU A 151 16.01 2.31 7.68
N ALA A 152 15.92 3.07 8.77
CA ALA A 152 15.52 2.53 10.06
C ALA A 152 14.10 1.94 10.04
N THR A 153 13.16 2.55 9.31
CA THR A 153 11.83 1.94 9.13
C THR A 153 11.85 0.68 8.28
N ALA A 154 12.74 0.58 7.30
CA ALA A 154 12.91 -0.64 6.49
C ALA A 154 13.50 -1.79 7.31
N GLU A 155 14.31 -1.47 8.34
CA GLU A 155 14.81 -2.41 9.34
C GLU A 155 13.78 -2.75 10.44
N GLY A 156 12.57 -2.16 10.38
CA GLY A 156 11.46 -2.49 11.28
C GLY A 156 11.23 -1.51 12.42
N ALA A 157 11.99 -0.42 12.52
CA ALA A 157 11.77 0.59 13.56
C ALA A 157 10.43 1.31 13.38
N THR A 158 9.70 1.49 14.49
CA THR A 158 8.42 2.19 14.50
C THR A 158 8.60 3.71 14.60
N PRO A 159 7.63 4.53 14.12
CA PRO A 159 7.70 5.98 14.25
C PRO A 159 7.84 6.48 15.69
N SER A 160 7.33 5.74 16.67
CA SER A 160 7.45 6.06 18.09
C SER A 160 8.89 5.85 18.58
N GLU A 161 9.51 4.72 18.24
CA GLU A 161 10.92 4.42 18.57
C GLU A 161 11.88 5.42 17.95
N LEU A 162 11.60 5.88 16.72
CA LEU A 162 12.42 6.88 16.02
C LEU A 162 12.25 8.29 16.59
N SER A 163 11.10 8.60 17.17
CA SER A 163 10.80 9.93 17.70
C SER A 163 11.55 10.26 18.98
N ALA A 164 11.80 9.26 19.83
CA ALA A 164 12.47 9.40 21.12
C ALA A 164 13.91 9.93 21.03
N PRO A 165 14.82 9.33 20.24
CA PRO A 165 16.19 9.84 20.11
C PRO A 165 16.25 11.21 19.42
N LEU A 166 15.31 11.48 18.51
CA LEU A 166 15.26 12.73 17.74
C LEU A 166 14.58 13.89 18.50
N ARG A 167 13.97 13.63 19.67
CA ARG A 167 13.20 14.60 20.47
C ARG A 167 12.12 15.33 19.66
N VAL A 168 11.47 14.61 18.75
CA VAL A 168 10.34 15.09 17.96
C VAL A 168 9.08 14.29 18.28
N THR A 169 7.93 14.72 17.79
CA THR A 169 6.70 13.92 17.93
C THR A 169 6.68 12.77 16.92
N PRO A 170 6.04 11.62 17.22
CA PRO A 170 5.81 10.56 16.24
C PRO A 170 5.12 11.06 14.96
N ARG A 171 4.25 12.07 15.09
CA ARG A 171 3.60 12.74 13.97
C ARG A 171 4.59 13.46 13.07
N ALA A 172 5.60 14.13 13.63
CA ALA A 172 6.66 14.78 12.85
C ALA A 172 7.49 13.74 12.08
N VAL A 173 7.80 12.58 12.68
CA VAL A 173 8.47 11.45 11.99
C VAL A 173 7.63 10.97 10.80
N LEU A 174 6.33 10.76 11.00
CA LEU A 174 5.41 10.37 9.92
C LEU A 174 5.37 11.41 8.78
N HIS A 175 5.38 12.71 9.09
CA HIS A 175 5.45 13.76 8.08
C HIS A 175 6.77 13.71 7.29
N GLN A 176 7.91 13.47 7.95
CA GLN A 176 9.21 13.31 7.27
C GLN A 176 9.22 12.08 6.36
N LEU A 177 8.74 10.93 6.86
CA LEU A 177 8.62 9.70 6.06
C LEU A 177 7.70 9.87 4.86
N SER A 178 6.57 10.57 5.04
CA SER A 178 5.64 10.85 3.95
C SER A 178 6.29 11.70 2.85
N ARG A 179 7.05 12.74 3.22
CA ARG A 179 7.78 13.58 2.26
C ARG A 179 8.86 12.79 1.53
N ALA A 180 9.63 11.98 2.26
CA ALA A 180 10.69 11.15 1.72
C ALA A 180 10.14 10.13 0.70
N ARG A 181 9.08 9.39 1.08
CA ARG A 181 8.40 8.44 0.18
C ARG A 181 7.83 9.12 -1.06
N ARG A 182 7.24 10.31 -0.90
CA ARG A 182 6.71 11.07 -2.04
C ARG A 182 7.83 11.46 -3.02
N ALA A 183 8.99 11.87 -2.54
CA ALA A 183 10.14 12.17 -3.40
C ALA A 183 10.61 10.93 -4.18
N LEU A 184 10.70 9.76 -3.53
CA LEU A 184 11.04 8.51 -4.21
C LEU A 184 9.99 8.09 -5.25
N LEU A 185 8.69 8.25 -4.94
CA LEU A 185 7.60 7.95 -5.86
C LEU A 185 7.58 8.89 -7.08
N VAL A 186 7.99 10.16 -6.92
CA VAL A 186 8.14 11.07 -8.06
C VAL A 186 9.30 10.61 -8.94
N ALA A 187 10.44 10.26 -8.36
CA ALA A 187 11.58 9.74 -9.11
C ALA A 187 11.25 8.43 -9.86
N ALA A 188 10.46 7.55 -9.26
CA ALA A 188 10.01 6.31 -9.88
C ALA A 188 9.02 6.49 -11.05
N ARG A 189 8.45 7.68 -11.24
CA ARG A 189 7.49 8.01 -12.32
C ARG A 189 8.11 8.75 -13.50
N VAL A 190 9.34 9.24 -13.37
CA VAL A 190 10.03 9.93 -14.46
C VAL A 190 10.70 8.84 -15.31
N GLU A 191 10.03 8.47 -16.40
CA GLU A 191 10.58 7.69 -17.52
C GLU A 191 11.49 8.57 -18.38
#